data_AF-A0A2J7TD81-F1
#
_entry.id   AF-A0A2J7TD81-F1
#
_cell.length_a   1.000
_cell.length_b   1.000
_cell.length_c   1.000
_cell.angle_alpha   90.00
_cell.angle_beta   90.00
_cell.angle_gamma   90.00
#
_symmetry.space_group_name_H-M   'P 1'
#
loop_
_entity.id
_entity.type
_entity.pdbx_description
1 polymer ?
#
loop_
_entity_poly.entity_id
_entity_poly.type
_entity_poly.pdbx_seq_one_letter_code
_entity_poly.pdbx_strand_id
1 'polypeptide(L)'
;MNNSLFVIRASVPAEEQAALSLAALRVADCLAAAGADACRLDCAFADIDAPPDVPGGRELFIASLLPEVERFAEPWNETETRLRARMGEAARSHEFLYLLTVFRSVHEGDDPALAAARRIRIRRLNLLAADVSRETGALVIDVDRALADVGARVLATDYRLSGVFAAEAVARCVAGALLTTAFDDHVAAGAIEAARAHLASLPPPWPNEASARAPAAGLNTLSMRVGGFAQTVQTFGESENQAALYLRALASGKISPWDALGRFRTAVERRGLRNCAALAWNGAAHLAARSMGRGRRGRA
;
A
#
# COMPACT_ATOMS: atom_id res chain seq x y z
N MET A 1 -16.37 -21.78 -18.18
CA MET A 1 -15.62 -20.67 -17.58
C MET A 1 -14.16 -20.91 -17.90
N ASN A 2 -13.46 -19.95 -18.50
CA ASN A 2 -12.01 -20.08 -18.71
C ASN A 2 -11.33 -20.00 -17.35
N ASN A 3 -10.43 -20.93 -17.04
CA ASN A 3 -9.54 -20.78 -15.89
C ASN A 3 -8.61 -19.59 -16.16
N SER A 4 -8.76 -18.51 -15.41
CA SER A 4 -7.79 -17.42 -15.44
C SER A 4 -6.59 -17.80 -14.56
N LEU A 5 -5.42 -17.90 -15.18
CA LEU A 5 -4.15 -18.10 -14.49
C LEU A 5 -3.56 -16.74 -14.14
N PHE A 6 -3.26 -16.54 -12.86
CA PHE A 6 -2.50 -15.40 -12.34
C PHE A 6 -1.16 -15.89 -11.80
N VAL A 7 -0.12 -15.10 -12.00
CA VAL A 7 1.21 -15.37 -11.43
C VAL A 7 1.69 -14.13 -10.70
N ILE A 8 1.95 -14.27 -9.40
CA ILE A 8 2.75 -13.29 -8.66
C ILE A 8 4.20 -13.52 -9.02
N ARG A 9 4.79 -12.56 -9.72
CA ARG A 9 6.23 -12.53 -9.95
C ARG A 9 6.86 -11.51 -9.01
N ALA A 10 7.91 -11.90 -8.30
CA ALA A 10 8.49 -11.03 -7.28
C ALA A 10 10.01 -10.88 -7.41
N SER A 11 10.46 -9.62 -7.46
CA SER A 11 11.86 -9.23 -7.27
C SER A 11 12.06 -8.80 -5.82
N VAL A 12 12.28 -9.80 -4.97
CA VAL A 12 12.40 -9.66 -3.51
C VAL A 12 13.64 -10.40 -3.02
N PRO A 13 14.31 -9.93 -1.95
CA PRO A 13 15.40 -10.67 -1.33
C PRO A 13 14.86 -11.91 -0.59
N ALA A 14 15.76 -12.82 -0.19
CA ALA A 14 15.40 -14.13 0.36
C ALA A 14 14.50 -14.03 1.61
N GLU A 15 14.71 -13.00 2.42
CA GLU A 15 13.98 -12.73 3.66
C GLU A 15 12.48 -12.47 3.43
N GLU A 16 12.11 -11.96 2.25
CA GLU A 16 10.72 -11.66 1.90
C GLU A 16 10.04 -12.79 1.11
N GLN A 17 10.81 -13.73 0.54
CA GLN A 17 10.26 -14.79 -0.32
C GLN A 17 9.17 -15.62 0.39
N ALA A 18 9.41 -16.00 1.66
CA ALA A 18 8.43 -16.76 2.44
C ALA A 18 7.10 -16.00 2.62
N ALA A 19 7.16 -14.68 2.83
CA ALA A 19 5.98 -13.83 2.95
C ALA A 19 5.21 -13.76 1.63
N LEU A 20 5.91 -13.68 0.49
CA LEU A 20 5.28 -13.61 -0.83
C LEU A 20 4.66 -14.94 -1.26
N SER A 21 5.32 -16.06 -1.00
CA SER A 21 4.73 -17.39 -1.23
C SER A 21 3.47 -17.58 -0.38
N LEU A 22 3.53 -17.16 0.89
CA LEU A 22 2.36 -17.20 1.78
C LEU A 22 1.26 -16.23 1.35
N ALA A 23 1.59 -15.07 0.77
CA ALA A 23 0.61 -14.14 0.21
C ALA A 23 -0.18 -14.79 -0.94
N ALA A 24 0.51 -15.49 -1.85
CA ALA A 24 -0.13 -16.22 -2.93
C ALA A 24 -1.11 -17.26 -2.40
N LEU A 25 -0.69 -18.05 -1.40
CA LEU A 25 -1.56 -19.01 -0.72
C LEU A 25 -2.78 -18.32 -0.11
N ARG A 26 -2.60 -17.20 0.60
CA ARG A 26 -3.71 -16.47 1.22
C ARG A 26 -4.71 -15.92 0.21
N VAL A 27 -4.24 -15.40 -0.92
CA VAL A 27 -5.14 -14.94 -1.99
C VAL A 27 -5.90 -16.13 -2.57
N ALA A 28 -5.23 -17.24 -2.89
CA ALA A 28 -5.86 -18.45 -3.40
C ALA A 28 -6.91 -19.00 -2.43
N ASP A 29 -6.57 -19.14 -1.14
CA ASP A 29 -7.48 -19.59 -0.07
C ASP A 29 -8.72 -18.69 0.01
N CYS A 30 -8.53 -17.36 -0.01
CA CYS A 30 -9.62 -16.40 0.11
C CYS A 30 -10.54 -16.42 -1.12
N LEU A 31 -9.98 -16.54 -2.33
CA LEU A 31 -10.75 -16.66 -3.56
C LEU A 31 -11.53 -17.98 -3.61
N ALA A 32 -10.91 -19.09 -3.19
CA ALA A 32 -11.58 -20.39 -3.11
C ALA A 32 -12.73 -20.37 -2.09
N ALA A 33 -12.49 -19.82 -0.89
CA ALA A 33 -13.53 -19.63 0.14
C ALA A 33 -14.70 -18.76 -0.36
N ALA A 34 -14.46 -17.87 -1.32
CA ALA A 34 -15.47 -17.04 -1.96
C ALA A 34 -16.16 -17.70 -3.18
N GLY A 35 -15.84 -18.95 -3.50
CA GLY A 35 -16.40 -19.69 -4.64
C GLY A 35 -15.79 -19.32 -5.99
N ALA A 36 -14.60 -18.71 -6.01
CA ALA A 36 -13.85 -18.34 -7.20
C ALA A 36 -12.72 -19.34 -7.54
N ASP A 37 -12.97 -20.65 -7.37
CA ASP A 37 -11.99 -21.75 -7.49
C ASP A 37 -11.34 -21.89 -8.87
N ALA A 38 -11.92 -21.26 -9.91
CA ALA A 38 -11.37 -21.24 -11.25
C ALA A 38 -10.15 -20.32 -11.39
N CYS A 39 -9.92 -19.43 -10.41
CA CYS A 39 -8.76 -18.56 -10.36
C CYS A 39 -7.56 -19.31 -9.77
N ARG A 40 -6.53 -19.56 -10.59
CA ARG A 40 -5.28 -20.16 -10.12
C ARG A 40 -4.25 -19.07 -9.90
N LEU A 41 -3.52 -19.14 -8.79
CA LEU A 41 -2.49 -18.18 -8.44
C LEU A 41 -1.20 -18.90 -8.08
N ASP A 42 -0.16 -18.68 -8.88
CA ASP A 42 1.19 -19.17 -8.61
C ASP A 42 2.10 -18.04 -8.13
N CYS A 43 3.22 -18.39 -7.51
CA CYS A 43 4.26 -17.44 -7.10
C CYS A 43 5.61 -17.86 -7.66
N ALA A 44 6.32 -16.92 -8.28
CA ALA A 44 7.66 -17.11 -8.82
C ALA A 44 8.56 -15.92 -8.45
N PHE A 45 9.86 -16.18 -8.30
CA PHE A 45 10.85 -15.16 -7.99
C PHE A 45 11.73 -14.91 -9.21
N ALA A 46 11.95 -13.64 -9.53
CA ALA A 46 12.72 -13.21 -10.69
C ALA A 46 13.37 -11.85 -10.43
N ASP A 47 14.38 -11.50 -11.22
CA ASP A 47 14.90 -10.14 -11.25
C ASP A 47 13.86 -9.17 -11.80
N ILE A 48 13.87 -7.92 -11.33
CA ILE A 48 12.96 -6.86 -11.83
C ILE A 48 13.14 -6.54 -13.32
N ASP A 49 14.30 -6.88 -13.87
CA ASP A 49 14.63 -6.64 -15.28
C ASP A 49 14.27 -7.88 -16.14
N ALA A 50 13.75 -8.96 -15.52
CA ALA A 50 13.30 -10.14 -16.24
C ALA A 50 12.02 -9.84 -17.02
N PRO A 51 11.94 -10.23 -18.30
CA PRO A 51 10.75 -10.00 -19.10
C PRO A 51 9.55 -10.77 -18.51
N PRO A 52 8.31 -10.28 -18.73
CA PRO A 52 7.12 -11.05 -18.41
C PRO A 52 7.17 -12.41 -19.09
N ASP A 53 6.85 -13.47 -18.34
CA ASP A 53 6.96 -14.85 -18.83
C ASP A 53 5.78 -15.68 -18.34
N VAL A 54 4.57 -15.27 -18.78
CA VAL A 54 3.33 -15.98 -18.48
C VAL A 54 2.45 -16.04 -19.73
N PRO A 55 2.69 -17.01 -20.64
CA PRO A 55 1.89 -17.16 -21.85
C PRO A 55 0.42 -17.44 -21.51
N GLY A 56 -0.47 -16.50 -21.84
CA GLY A 56 -1.93 -16.65 -21.66
C GLY A 56 -2.44 -16.47 -20.23
N GLY A 57 -1.58 -16.09 -19.28
CA GLY A 57 -1.97 -15.70 -17.91
C GLY A 57 -1.73 -14.21 -17.65
N ARG A 58 -2.17 -13.74 -16.47
CA ARG A 58 -1.89 -12.39 -15.98
C ARG A 58 -0.73 -12.39 -15.01
N GLU A 59 0.19 -11.45 -15.19
CA GLU A 59 1.33 -11.27 -14.30
C GLU A 59 1.09 -10.10 -13.34
N LEU A 60 1.31 -10.35 -12.05
CA LEU A 60 1.29 -9.35 -10.98
C LEU A 60 2.73 -9.20 -10.49
N PHE A 61 3.43 -8.16 -10.92
CA PHE A 61 4.84 -7.99 -10.59
C PHE A 61 5.01 -7.21 -9.28
N ILE A 62 5.76 -7.75 -8.31
CA ILE A 62 6.04 -7.12 -7.02
C ILE A 62 7.54 -6.87 -6.88
N ALA A 63 7.94 -5.62 -6.67
CA ALA A 63 9.31 -5.21 -6.46
C ALA A 63 9.52 -4.68 -5.04
N SER A 64 10.52 -5.19 -4.33
CA SER A 64 10.88 -4.73 -2.99
C SER A 64 11.91 -3.60 -3.00
N LEU A 65 11.74 -2.68 -2.06
CA LEU A 65 12.72 -1.64 -1.76
C LEU A 65 13.72 -2.04 -0.67
N LEU A 66 13.56 -3.21 -0.03
CA LEU A 66 14.45 -3.70 1.03
C LEU A 66 15.93 -3.77 0.60
N PRO A 67 16.30 -4.20 -0.62
CA PRO A 67 17.71 -4.24 -1.05
C PRO A 67 18.42 -2.87 -1.03
N GLU A 68 17.68 -1.77 -0.98
CA GLU A 68 18.21 -0.40 -1.07
C GLU A 68 18.49 0.22 0.31
N VAL A 69 18.13 -0.48 1.39
CA VAL A 69 18.29 0.00 2.78
C VAL A 69 19.76 0.07 3.19
N GLU A 70 20.55 -0.95 2.89
CA GLU A 70 21.97 -1.04 3.30
C GLU A 70 22.93 -0.38 2.30
N ARG A 71 22.43 0.17 1.19
CA ARG A 71 23.26 0.81 0.16
C ARG A 71 23.64 2.24 0.54
N PHE A 72 24.42 2.38 1.61
CA PHE A 72 24.87 3.68 2.12
C PHE A 72 26.03 4.29 1.33
N ALA A 73 26.78 3.49 0.58
CA ALA A 73 27.90 3.96 -0.22
C ALA A 73 27.44 4.85 -1.40
N GLU A 74 26.23 4.62 -1.91
CA GLU A 74 25.64 5.41 -3.00
C GLU A 74 24.92 6.65 -2.43
N PRO A 75 25.27 7.86 -2.90
CA PRO A 75 24.56 9.08 -2.55
C PRO A 75 23.05 8.98 -2.83
N TRP A 76 22.23 9.61 -1.97
CA TRP A 76 20.76 9.49 -2.09
C TRP A 76 20.21 9.98 -3.43
N ASN A 77 20.75 11.07 -3.97
CA ASN A 77 20.34 11.59 -5.28
C ASN A 77 20.59 10.56 -6.41
N GLU A 78 21.72 9.86 -6.38
CA GLU A 78 22.03 8.81 -7.35
C GLU A 78 21.12 7.59 -7.18
N THR A 79 20.90 7.16 -5.93
CA THR A 79 19.93 6.10 -5.61
C THR A 79 18.54 6.46 -6.14
N GLU A 80 18.08 7.68 -5.88
CA GLU A 80 16.75 8.14 -6.28
C GLU A 80 16.61 8.15 -7.81
N THR A 81 17.56 8.73 -8.53
CA THR A 81 17.56 8.74 -10.00
C THR A 81 17.56 7.33 -10.58
N ARG A 82 18.43 6.44 -10.06
CA ARG A 82 18.52 5.05 -10.51
C ARG A 82 17.21 4.29 -10.26
N LEU A 83 16.63 4.42 -9.06
CA LEU A 83 15.38 3.74 -8.72
C LEU A 83 14.20 4.27 -9.53
N ARG A 84 14.08 5.59 -9.74
CA ARG A 84 13.04 6.14 -10.62
C ARG A 84 13.14 5.60 -12.04
N ALA A 85 14.34 5.57 -12.61
CA ALA A 85 14.57 5.03 -13.95
C ALA A 85 14.19 3.54 -14.02
N ARG A 86 14.68 2.74 -13.07
CA ARG A 86 14.44 1.29 -13.02
C ARG A 86 12.96 0.94 -12.83
N MET A 87 12.29 1.58 -11.88
CA MET A 87 10.86 1.33 -11.63
C MET A 87 9.99 1.88 -12.77
N GLY A 88 10.41 2.97 -13.42
CA GLY A 88 9.76 3.49 -14.61
C GLY A 88 9.83 2.53 -15.80
N GLU A 89 10.94 1.83 -15.99
CA GLU A 89 11.07 0.78 -17.02
C GLU A 89 10.21 -0.44 -16.68
N ALA A 90 10.28 -0.91 -15.42
CA ALA A 90 9.44 -2.01 -14.95
C ALA A 90 7.94 -1.71 -15.13
N ALA A 91 7.49 -0.49 -14.79
CA ALA A 91 6.10 -0.09 -14.95
C ALA A 91 5.62 -0.04 -16.42
N ARG A 92 6.54 0.08 -17.39
CA ARG A 92 6.23 -0.02 -18.82
C ARG A 92 6.20 -1.47 -19.31
N SER A 93 6.98 -2.34 -18.67
CA SER A 93 7.18 -3.73 -19.07
C SER A 93 6.13 -4.67 -18.48
N HIS A 94 5.61 -4.38 -17.30
CA HIS A 94 4.63 -5.20 -16.59
C HIS A 94 3.25 -4.53 -16.59
N GLU A 95 2.19 -5.33 -16.79
CA GLU A 95 0.80 -4.85 -16.75
C GLU A 95 0.45 -4.27 -15.37
N PHE A 96 0.88 -4.95 -14.31
CA PHE A 96 0.74 -4.50 -12.93
C PHE A 96 2.09 -4.54 -12.22
N LEU A 97 2.56 -3.36 -11.80
CA LEU A 97 3.72 -3.22 -10.92
C LEU A 97 3.26 -2.79 -9.53
N TYR A 98 3.67 -3.54 -8.51
CA TYR A 98 3.51 -3.23 -7.10
C TYR A 98 4.88 -2.95 -6.47
N LEU A 99 5.00 -1.84 -5.75
CA LEU A 99 6.17 -1.49 -4.96
C LEU A 99 5.90 -1.84 -3.50
N LEU A 100 6.71 -2.75 -2.95
CA LEU A 100 6.64 -3.16 -1.55
C LEU A 100 7.49 -2.20 -0.71
N THR A 101 6.85 -1.48 0.23
CA THR A 101 7.56 -0.57 1.14
C THR A 101 8.32 -1.34 2.22
N VAL A 102 9.28 -0.68 2.86
CA VAL A 102 10.11 -1.30 3.91
C VAL A 102 9.60 -0.92 5.28
N PHE A 103 9.44 -1.90 6.17
CA PHE A 103 9.07 -1.66 7.56
C PHE A 103 10.13 -0.84 8.31
N ARG A 104 9.74 0.25 8.96
CA ARG A 104 10.69 1.23 9.54
C ARG A 104 11.35 0.84 10.86
N SER A 105 11.04 -0.33 11.41
CA SER A 105 11.62 -0.75 12.68
C SER A 105 13.06 -1.21 12.50
N VAL A 106 13.96 -0.73 13.36
CA VAL A 106 15.39 -1.07 13.33
C VAL A 106 15.75 -1.60 14.72
N HIS A 107 16.57 -2.65 14.77
CA HIS A 107 16.90 -3.34 16.00
C HIS A 107 17.56 -2.41 17.04
N GLU A 108 17.20 -2.54 18.32
CA GLU A 108 17.70 -1.69 19.40
C GLU A 108 19.18 -1.93 19.73
N GLY A 109 19.72 -3.11 19.39
CA GLY A 109 21.13 -3.45 19.54
C GLY A 109 22.05 -2.92 18.45
N ASP A 110 21.52 -2.24 17.42
CA ASP A 110 22.34 -1.60 16.38
C ASP A 110 23.06 -0.37 16.94
N ASP A 111 24.23 -0.04 16.36
CA ASP A 111 24.88 1.25 16.59
C ASP A 111 23.88 2.40 16.40
N PRO A 112 23.72 3.32 17.38
CA PRO A 112 22.68 4.34 17.32
C PRO A 112 22.74 5.25 16.09
N ALA A 113 23.95 5.56 15.60
CA ALA A 113 24.13 6.41 14.42
C ALA A 113 23.71 5.66 13.15
N LEU A 114 24.13 4.40 13.02
CA LEU A 114 23.71 3.52 11.92
C LEU A 114 22.19 3.27 11.94
N ALA A 115 21.61 3.02 13.11
CA ALA A 115 20.16 2.84 13.26
C ALA A 115 19.37 4.09 12.85
N ALA A 116 19.86 5.28 13.20
CA ALA A 116 19.27 6.54 12.74
C ALA A 116 19.40 6.72 11.22
N ALA A 117 20.56 6.38 10.64
CA ALA A 117 20.78 6.44 9.20
C ALA A 117 19.84 5.49 8.43
N ARG A 118 19.68 4.24 8.91
CA ARG A 118 18.71 3.27 8.38
C ARG A 118 17.28 3.81 8.39
N ARG A 119 16.82 4.35 9.53
CA ARG A 119 15.47 4.93 9.63
C ARG A 119 15.25 6.07 8.63
N ILE A 120 16.23 6.95 8.45
CA ILE A 120 16.16 8.03 7.45
C ILE A 120 16.09 7.45 6.04
N ARG A 121 16.94 6.46 5.72
CA ARG A 121 16.98 5.79 4.43
C ARG A 121 15.64 5.11 4.10
N ILE A 122 15.11 4.31 5.03
CA ILE A 122 13.80 3.64 4.89
C ILE A 122 12.68 4.67 4.65
N ARG A 123 12.64 5.75 5.44
CA ARG A 123 11.64 6.81 5.24
C ARG A 123 11.73 7.42 3.83
N ARG A 124 12.93 7.67 3.33
CA ARG A 124 13.13 8.20 1.97
C ARG A 124 12.72 7.21 0.89
N LEU A 125 13.02 5.92 1.06
CA LEU A 125 12.57 4.85 0.16
C LEU A 125 11.04 4.74 0.11
N ASN A 126 10.38 4.74 1.26
CA ASN A 126 8.91 4.66 1.32
C ASN A 126 8.24 5.89 0.71
N LEU A 127 8.82 7.09 0.88
CA LEU A 127 8.37 8.30 0.18
C LEU A 127 8.58 8.19 -1.34
N LEU A 128 9.75 7.68 -1.77
CA LEU A 128 10.06 7.47 -3.17
C LEU A 128 9.07 6.49 -3.83
N ALA A 129 8.64 5.43 -3.13
CA ALA A 129 7.61 4.51 -3.62
C ALA A 129 6.32 5.24 -4.00
N ALA A 130 5.85 6.15 -3.13
CA ALA A 130 4.66 6.96 -3.37
C ALA A 130 4.86 7.96 -4.53
N ASP A 131 6.07 8.52 -4.69
CA ASP A 131 6.39 9.42 -5.79
C ASP A 131 6.41 8.67 -7.13
N VAL A 132 7.11 7.54 -7.20
CA VAL A 132 7.17 6.67 -8.39
C VAL A 132 5.77 6.18 -8.77
N SER A 133 4.95 5.79 -7.79
CA SER A 133 3.56 5.41 -8.01
C SER A 133 2.77 6.50 -8.72
N ARG A 134 2.88 7.76 -8.28
CA ARG A 134 2.20 8.91 -8.90
C ARG A 134 2.70 9.21 -10.30
N GLU A 135 3.98 8.95 -10.58
CA GLU A 135 4.62 9.23 -11.86
C GLU A 135 4.35 8.14 -12.92
N THR A 136 4.26 6.89 -12.49
CA THR A 136 4.27 5.72 -13.38
C THR A 136 2.95 4.95 -13.41
N GLY A 137 2.08 5.16 -12.41
CA GLY A 137 0.88 4.35 -12.22
C GLY A 137 1.12 3.05 -11.44
N ALA A 138 2.36 2.75 -11.03
CA ALA A 138 2.65 1.63 -10.15
C ALA A 138 1.83 1.71 -8.85
N LEU A 139 1.45 0.56 -8.31
CA LEU A 139 0.72 0.43 -7.06
C LEU A 139 1.70 0.30 -5.89
N VAL A 140 1.29 0.67 -4.68
CA VAL A 140 2.14 0.58 -3.48
C VAL A 140 1.49 -0.37 -2.48
N ILE A 141 2.26 -1.34 -2.01
CA ILE A 141 1.89 -2.21 -0.89
C ILE A 141 2.62 -1.66 0.34
N ASP A 142 1.89 -0.93 1.17
CA ASP A 142 2.45 -0.22 2.33
C ASP A 142 2.61 -1.13 3.56
N VAL A 143 3.62 -2.01 3.50
CA VAL A 143 3.99 -2.93 4.59
C VAL A 143 4.37 -2.15 5.84
N ASP A 144 5.09 -1.03 5.69
CA ASP A 144 5.52 -0.20 6.80
C ASP A 144 4.36 0.21 7.70
N ARG A 145 3.29 0.72 7.09
CA ARG A 145 2.10 1.10 7.83
C ARG A 145 1.32 -0.10 8.35
N ALA A 146 1.15 -1.14 7.54
CA ALA A 146 0.42 -2.34 7.94
C ALA A 146 1.04 -2.99 9.18
N LEU A 147 2.37 -3.04 9.27
CA LEU A 147 3.08 -3.60 10.41
C LEU A 147 3.24 -2.61 11.56
N ALA A 148 3.23 -1.30 11.31
CA ALA A 148 3.31 -0.28 12.37
C ALA A 148 2.11 -0.35 13.33
N ASP A 149 0.92 -0.73 12.83
CA ASP A 149 -0.28 -0.89 13.66
C ASP A 149 -0.15 -2.06 14.65
N VAL A 150 0.59 -3.10 14.29
CA VAL A 150 0.88 -4.27 15.15
C VAL A 150 2.08 -4.02 16.06
N GLY A 151 3.13 -3.42 15.49
CA GLY A 151 4.37 -3.09 16.17
C GLY A 151 5.42 -4.21 16.10
N ALA A 152 6.67 -3.78 15.93
CA ALA A 152 7.84 -4.64 15.78
C ALA A 152 8.06 -5.63 16.93
N ARG A 153 7.78 -5.18 18.16
CA ARG A 153 7.92 -6.02 19.37
C ARG A 153 6.96 -7.21 19.35
N VAL A 154 5.72 -7.00 18.94
CA VAL A 154 4.71 -8.07 18.84
C VAL A 154 5.09 -9.05 17.73
N LEU A 155 5.59 -8.53 16.62
CA LEU A 155 6.04 -9.32 15.48
C LEU A 155 7.41 -9.99 15.68
N ALA A 156 8.11 -9.66 16.77
CA ALA A 156 9.50 -10.06 17.04
C ALA A 156 10.42 -9.87 15.83
N THR A 157 10.31 -8.71 15.17
CA THR A 157 10.98 -8.43 13.89
C THR A 157 11.54 -7.01 13.81
N ASP A 158 12.45 -6.80 12.87
CA ASP A 158 12.86 -5.49 12.37
C ASP A 158 12.52 -5.37 10.86
N TYR A 159 13.09 -4.38 10.18
CA TYR A 159 12.93 -4.14 8.74
C TYR A 159 13.31 -5.31 7.84
N ARG A 160 14.07 -6.30 8.34
CA ARG A 160 14.45 -7.51 7.60
C ARG A 160 13.37 -8.59 7.65
N LEU A 161 12.27 -8.35 8.37
CA LEU A 161 11.10 -9.23 8.43
C LEU A 161 11.40 -10.67 8.90
N SER A 162 12.47 -10.86 9.67
CA SER A 162 12.92 -12.19 10.10
C SER A 162 12.13 -12.79 11.28
N GLY A 163 11.16 -12.05 11.83
CA GLY A 163 10.33 -12.54 12.93
C GLY A 163 9.31 -13.61 12.51
N VAL A 164 9.01 -14.54 13.41
CA VAL A 164 8.10 -15.69 13.15
C VAL A 164 6.71 -15.26 12.67
N PHE A 165 6.23 -14.09 13.11
CA PHE A 165 4.92 -13.55 12.72
C PHE A 165 4.98 -12.52 11.59
N ALA A 166 6.19 -12.07 11.21
CA ALA A 166 6.35 -11.03 10.20
C ALA A 166 5.91 -11.52 8.81
N ALA A 167 6.27 -12.74 8.45
CA ALA A 167 5.92 -13.31 7.14
C ALA A 167 4.40 -13.37 6.91
N GLU A 168 3.61 -13.84 7.90
CA GLU A 168 2.15 -13.88 7.77
C GLU A 168 1.54 -12.47 7.80
N ALA A 169 2.05 -11.55 8.61
CA ALA A 169 1.55 -10.17 8.64
C ALA A 169 1.77 -9.46 7.29
N VAL A 170 2.96 -9.64 6.68
CA VAL A 170 3.26 -9.15 5.33
C VAL A 170 2.43 -9.87 4.29
N ALA A 171 2.27 -11.19 4.38
CA ALA A 171 1.45 -11.97 3.47
C ALA A 171 0.01 -11.46 3.40
N ARG A 172 -0.60 -11.16 4.55
CA ARG A 172 -1.95 -10.59 4.62
C ARG A 172 -2.02 -9.18 4.05
N CYS A 173 -0.98 -8.36 4.28
CA CYS A 173 -0.88 -7.03 3.68
C CYS A 173 -0.85 -7.10 2.15
N VAL A 174 0.02 -7.95 1.60
CA VAL A 174 0.14 -8.19 0.15
C VAL A 174 -1.17 -8.75 -0.40
N ALA A 175 -1.73 -9.80 0.22
CA ALA A 175 -2.97 -10.42 -0.22
C ALA A 175 -4.13 -9.43 -0.25
N GLY A 176 -4.26 -8.58 0.78
CA GLY A 176 -5.28 -7.54 0.83
C GLY A 176 -5.13 -6.50 -0.28
N ALA A 177 -3.90 -6.11 -0.61
CA ALA A 177 -3.63 -5.20 -1.72
C ALA A 177 -4.01 -5.81 -3.08
N LEU A 178 -3.61 -7.06 -3.33
CA LEU A 178 -3.92 -7.78 -4.57
C LEU A 178 -5.43 -8.00 -4.73
N LEU A 179 -6.11 -8.48 -3.69
CA LEU A 179 -7.58 -8.63 -3.71
C LEU A 179 -8.32 -7.31 -3.95
N THR A 180 -7.70 -6.16 -3.69
CA THR A 180 -8.32 -4.84 -3.91
C THR A 180 -8.12 -4.32 -5.33
N THR A 181 -7.16 -4.85 -6.10
CA THR A 181 -6.70 -4.18 -7.34
C THR A 181 -6.41 -5.10 -8.53
N ALA A 182 -6.16 -6.39 -8.32
CA ALA A 182 -5.65 -7.28 -9.37
C ALA A 182 -6.73 -8.08 -10.11
N PHE A 183 -7.90 -8.29 -9.49
CA PHE A 183 -8.84 -9.35 -9.93
C PHE A 183 -10.18 -8.84 -10.48
N ASP A 184 -10.43 -7.52 -10.46
CA ASP A 184 -11.74 -6.92 -10.76
C ASP A 184 -12.32 -7.28 -12.14
N ASP A 185 -11.46 -7.53 -13.14
CA ASP A 185 -11.88 -7.90 -14.51
C ASP A 185 -12.20 -9.39 -14.68
N HIS A 186 -11.82 -10.24 -13.72
CA HIS A 186 -11.84 -11.71 -13.86
C HIS A 186 -12.65 -12.42 -12.79
N VAL A 187 -12.75 -11.82 -11.62
CA VAL A 187 -13.51 -12.34 -10.49
C VAL A 187 -14.69 -11.41 -10.25
N ALA A 188 -15.88 -11.99 -10.09
CA ALA A 188 -17.07 -11.19 -9.83
C ALA A 188 -16.89 -10.36 -8.55
N ALA A 189 -17.31 -9.09 -8.58
CA ALA A 189 -17.12 -8.17 -7.46
C ALA A 189 -17.64 -8.72 -6.11
N GLY A 190 -18.75 -9.46 -6.12
CA GLY A 190 -19.27 -10.11 -4.91
C GLY A 190 -18.33 -11.17 -4.32
N ALA A 191 -17.63 -11.92 -5.16
CA ALA A 191 -16.62 -12.89 -4.73
C ALA A 191 -15.35 -12.19 -4.23
N ILE A 192 -14.94 -11.07 -4.84
CA ILE A 192 -13.82 -10.26 -4.34
C ILE A 192 -14.12 -9.69 -2.94
N GLU A 193 -15.31 -9.12 -2.73
CA GLU A 193 -15.71 -8.61 -1.41
C GLU A 193 -15.79 -9.74 -0.37
N ALA A 194 -16.31 -10.91 -0.74
CA ALA A 194 -16.32 -12.09 0.14
C ALA A 194 -14.90 -12.57 0.47
N ALA A 195 -13.98 -12.62 -0.50
CA ALA A 195 -12.59 -12.99 -0.29
C ALA A 195 -11.87 -12.01 0.65
N ARG A 196 -12.10 -10.70 0.48
CA ARG A 196 -11.56 -9.66 1.37
C ARG A 196 -12.13 -9.78 2.78
N ALA A 197 -13.43 -10.07 2.92
CA ALA A 197 -14.05 -10.32 4.21
C ALA A 197 -13.47 -11.58 4.88
N HIS A 198 -13.23 -12.64 4.12
CA HIS A 198 -12.60 -13.86 4.61
C HIS A 198 -11.18 -13.58 5.11
N LEU A 199 -10.35 -12.88 4.33
CA LEU A 199 -8.99 -12.48 4.74
C LEU A 199 -9.01 -11.69 6.06
N ALA A 200 -9.96 -10.76 6.20
CA ALA A 200 -10.12 -9.95 7.40
C ALA A 200 -10.62 -10.75 8.62
N SER A 201 -11.31 -11.87 8.40
CA SER A 201 -11.79 -12.77 9.46
C SER A 201 -10.72 -13.74 9.97
N LEU A 202 -9.60 -13.89 9.27
CA LEU A 202 -8.54 -14.79 9.71
C LEU A 202 -7.98 -14.33 11.08
N PRO A 203 -7.83 -15.23 12.05
CA PRO A 203 -7.33 -14.87 13.37
C PRO A 203 -5.92 -14.26 13.25
N PRO A 204 -5.58 -13.23 14.04
CA PRO A 204 -4.23 -12.66 14.00
C PRO A 204 -3.20 -13.75 14.31
N PRO A 205 -2.05 -13.78 13.61
CA PRO A 205 -1.06 -14.82 13.83
C PRO A 205 -0.29 -14.68 15.15
N TRP A 206 -0.38 -13.53 15.83
CA TRP A 206 0.33 -13.26 17.08
C TRP A 206 -0.53 -13.58 18.31
N PRO A 207 0.08 -14.09 19.40
CA PRO A 207 -0.64 -14.72 20.53
C PRO A 207 -1.35 -13.77 21.51
N ASN A 208 -1.44 -12.46 21.26
CA ASN A 208 -2.06 -11.52 22.20
C ASN A 208 -2.93 -10.46 21.50
N GLU A 209 -4.25 -10.57 21.67
CA GLU A 209 -5.23 -9.53 21.27
C GLU A 209 -5.12 -8.25 22.11
N ALA A 210 -4.60 -8.34 23.35
CA ALA A 210 -4.59 -7.24 24.31
C ALA A 210 -3.51 -6.16 24.08
N SER A 211 -2.51 -6.42 23.22
CA SER A 211 -1.39 -5.48 22.96
C SER A 211 -1.29 -5.01 21.51
N ALA A 212 -1.94 -5.69 20.58
CA ALA A 212 -2.20 -5.12 19.27
C ALA A 212 -3.37 -4.15 19.43
N ARG A 213 -3.18 -2.86 19.11
CA ARG A 213 -4.35 -2.07 18.70
C ARG A 213 -4.93 -2.86 17.54
N ALA A 214 -6.12 -3.44 17.71
CA ALA A 214 -6.81 -4.12 16.63
C ALA A 214 -6.66 -3.22 15.38
N PRO A 215 -6.09 -3.73 14.26
CA PRO A 215 -5.91 -2.92 13.08
C PRO A 215 -7.27 -2.32 12.81
N ALA A 216 -7.38 -0.99 12.91
CA ALA A 216 -8.66 -0.34 12.76
C ALA A 216 -9.17 -0.72 11.38
N ALA A 217 -10.19 -1.59 11.35
CA ALA A 217 -10.88 -2.00 10.13
C ALA A 217 -11.36 -0.71 9.45
N GLY A 218 -10.56 -0.27 8.48
CA GLY A 218 -10.46 1.14 8.13
C GLY A 218 -9.45 1.37 7.01
N LEU A 219 -9.35 0.40 6.11
CA LEU A 219 -8.95 0.64 4.72
C LEU A 219 -9.97 1.62 4.13
N ASN A 220 -9.72 2.92 4.34
CA ASN A 220 -10.52 3.98 3.74
C ASN A 220 -10.05 4.14 2.28
N THR A 221 -10.65 3.35 1.41
CA THR A 221 -10.49 3.40 -0.04
C THR A 221 -11.21 4.65 -0.59
N LEU A 222 -10.47 5.54 -1.24
CA LEU A 222 -11.04 6.52 -2.17
C LEU A 222 -10.89 5.96 -3.58
N SER A 223 -11.96 5.36 -4.10
CA SER A 223 -12.03 4.97 -5.51
C SER A 223 -12.10 6.25 -6.35
N MET A 224 -11.08 6.49 -7.18
CA MET A 224 -11.12 7.53 -8.18
C MET A 224 -11.12 6.88 -9.56
N ARG A 225 -12.10 7.27 -10.38
CA ARG A 225 -12.17 6.82 -11.76
C ARG A 225 -11.36 7.76 -12.64
N VAL A 226 -10.29 7.26 -13.25
CA VAL A 226 -9.54 7.97 -14.28
C VAL A 226 -9.55 7.10 -15.53
N GLY A 227 -10.45 7.40 -16.47
CA GLY A 227 -10.67 6.59 -17.67
C GLY A 227 -11.52 5.34 -17.43
N GLY A 228 -11.21 4.26 -18.15
CA GLY A 228 -11.87 2.95 -18.05
C GLY A 228 -11.46 2.12 -16.83
N PHE A 229 -10.41 2.52 -16.12
CA PHE A 229 -9.87 1.83 -14.96
C PHE A 229 -10.23 2.56 -13.66
N ALA A 230 -10.61 1.80 -12.64
CA ALA A 230 -10.75 2.29 -11.28
C ALA A 230 -9.36 2.36 -10.64
N GLN A 231 -8.88 3.56 -10.36
CA GLN A 231 -7.61 3.75 -9.68
C GLN A 231 -7.88 3.90 -8.17
N THR A 232 -7.41 2.94 -7.39
CA THR A 232 -7.48 2.98 -5.93
C THR A 232 -6.25 3.70 -5.39
N VAL A 233 -6.38 4.99 -5.09
CA VAL A 233 -5.31 5.76 -4.44
C VAL A 233 -5.45 5.62 -2.93
N GLN A 234 -4.51 4.91 -2.30
CA GLN A 234 -4.38 4.84 -0.86
C GLN A 234 -3.57 6.05 -0.37
N THR A 235 -4.18 6.96 0.40
CA THR A 235 -3.43 8.01 1.10
C THR A 235 -3.87 8.08 2.55
N PHE A 236 -3.03 7.66 3.49
CA PHE A 236 -3.01 8.28 4.81
C PHE A 236 -1.59 8.52 5.28
N GLY A 237 -1.21 9.79 5.30
CA GLY A 237 -0.62 10.34 6.51
C GLY A 237 -1.75 10.95 7.33
N GLU A 238 -1.74 10.72 8.64
CA GLU A 238 -2.37 11.63 9.60
C GLU A 238 -1.68 12.98 9.45
N SER A 239 -2.29 13.90 8.71
CA SER A 239 -1.82 15.28 8.63
C SER A 239 -3.00 16.20 8.39
N GLU A 240 -2.89 17.42 8.90
CA GLU A 240 -3.83 18.56 8.80
C GLU A 240 -4.33 18.82 7.36
N ASN A 241 -3.72 18.21 6.34
CA ASN A 241 -4.10 18.30 4.93
C ASN A 241 -5.26 17.38 4.48
N GLN A 242 -5.71 16.39 5.24
CA GLN A 242 -6.77 15.47 4.76
C GLN A 242 -8.11 16.17 4.50
N ALA A 243 -8.55 17.02 5.42
CA ALA A 243 -9.79 17.79 5.24
C ALA A 243 -9.70 18.75 4.05
N ALA A 244 -8.53 19.36 3.82
CA ALA A 244 -8.29 20.21 2.66
C ALA A 244 -8.35 19.42 1.34
N LEU A 245 -7.85 18.19 1.31
CA LEU A 245 -7.94 17.30 0.13
C LEU A 245 -9.38 16.88 -0.15
N TYR A 246 -10.16 16.52 0.88
CA TYR A 246 -11.57 16.19 0.74
C TYR A 246 -12.41 17.37 0.27
N LEU A 247 -12.23 18.55 0.88
CA LEU A 247 -12.92 19.78 0.47
C LEU A 247 -12.56 20.17 -0.97
N ARG A 248 -11.31 19.96 -1.38
CA ARG A 248 -10.88 20.21 -2.76
C ARG A 248 -11.50 19.22 -3.74
N ALA A 249 -11.57 17.94 -3.38
CA ALA A 249 -12.22 16.91 -4.20
C ALA A 249 -13.71 17.24 -4.41
N LEU A 250 -14.40 17.64 -3.35
CA LEU A 250 -15.79 18.12 -3.40
C LEU A 250 -15.93 19.38 -4.27
N ALA A 251 -15.08 20.39 -4.06
CA ALA A 251 -15.10 21.63 -4.86
C ALA A 251 -14.77 21.41 -6.34
N SER A 252 -14.00 20.37 -6.66
CA SER A 252 -13.68 19.97 -8.04
C SER A 252 -14.70 19.03 -8.68
N GLY A 253 -15.81 18.72 -7.99
CA GLY A 253 -16.85 17.81 -8.49
C GLY A 253 -16.43 16.34 -8.59
N LYS A 254 -15.27 15.97 -8.00
CA LYS A 254 -14.72 14.60 -8.03
C LYS A 254 -15.39 13.66 -7.04
N ILE A 255 -16.17 14.21 -6.11
CA ILE A 255 -16.98 13.46 -5.13
C ILE A 255 -18.37 14.10 -5.14
N SER A 256 -19.41 13.26 -5.17
CA SER A 256 -20.79 13.72 -5.04
C SER A 256 -21.02 14.35 -3.65
N PRO A 257 -21.79 15.44 -3.55
CA PRO A 257 -22.19 16.00 -2.25
C PRO A 257 -22.86 14.98 -1.32
N TRP A 258 -23.61 14.03 -1.90
CA TRP A 258 -24.30 12.99 -1.15
C TRP A 258 -23.34 11.95 -0.56
N ASP A 259 -22.31 11.54 -1.30
CA ASP A 259 -21.27 10.64 -0.80
C ASP A 259 -20.42 11.31 0.28
N ALA A 260 -20.16 12.61 0.13
CA ALA A 260 -19.48 13.41 1.13
C ALA A 260 -20.29 13.48 2.44
N LEU A 261 -21.62 13.66 2.34
CA LEU A 261 -22.51 13.70 3.50
C LEU A 261 -22.59 12.34 4.20
N GLY A 262 -22.70 11.24 3.45
CA GLY A 262 -22.70 9.88 4.00
C GLY A 262 -21.42 9.58 4.77
N ARG A 263 -20.26 9.90 4.19
CA ARG A 263 -18.95 9.73 4.84
C ARG A 263 -18.75 10.63 6.05
N PHE A 264 -19.25 11.87 5.99
CA PHE A 264 -19.21 12.79 7.13
C PHE A 264 -20.04 12.24 8.29
N ARG A 265 -21.24 11.71 8.02
CA ARG A 265 -22.09 11.09 9.04
C ARG A 265 -21.39 9.91 9.70
N THR A 266 -20.80 9.00 8.92
CA THR A 266 -20.02 7.87 9.46
C THR A 266 -18.82 8.35 10.29
N ALA A 267 -18.16 9.43 9.88
CA ALA A 267 -17.05 10.01 10.65
C ALA A 267 -17.50 10.63 11.97
N VAL A 268 -18.66 11.30 11.99
CA VAL A 268 -19.28 11.86 13.21
C VAL A 268 -19.69 10.76 14.16
N GLU A 269 -20.30 9.69 13.66
CA GLU A 269 -20.68 8.50 14.46
C GLU A 269 -19.45 7.85 15.10
N ARG A 270 -18.30 7.86 14.42
CA ARG A 270 -17.05 7.24 14.92
C ARG A 270 -16.19 8.15 15.81
N ARG A 271 -16.19 9.46 15.60
CA ARG A 271 -15.19 10.39 16.20
C ARG A 271 -15.79 11.56 16.97
N GLY A 272 -17.12 11.73 16.92
CA GLY A 272 -17.83 12.85 17.52
C GLY A 272 -17.75 14.13 16.68
N LEU A 273 -18.86 14.89 16.71
CA LEU A 273 -19.07 16.08 15.87
C LEU A 273 -17.97 17.15 16.04
N ARG A 274 -17.50 17.37 17.27
CA ARG A 274 -16.50 18.42 17.59
C ARG A 274 -15.16 18.18 16.88
N ASN A 275 -14.70 16.94 16.84
CA ASN A 275 -13.44 16.58 16.17
C ASN A 275 -13.56 16.68 14.64
N CYS A 276 -14.72 16.31 14.09
CA CYS A 276 -15.02 16.47 12.66
C CYS A 276 -15.07 17.95 12.25
N ALA A 277 -15.68 18.81 13.07
CA ALA A 277 -15.75 20.25 12.82
C ALA A 277 -14.37 20.91 12.86
N ALA A 278 -13.51 20.54 13.82
CA ALA A 278 -12.14 21.06 13.90
C ALA A 278 -11.30 20.71 12.66
N LEU A 279 -11.40 19.46 12.18
CA LEU A 279 -10.72 19.03 10.97
C LEU A 279 -11.22 19.77 9.72
N ALA A 280 -12.55 19.92 9.58
CA ALA A 280 -13.14 20.64 8.46
C ALA A 280 -12.72 22.13 8.44
N TRP A 281 -12.72 22.77 9.62
CA TRP A 281 -12.30 24.16 9.78
C TRP A 281 -10.82 24.36 9.39
N ASN A 282 -9.93 23.50 9.88
CA ASN A 282 -8.51 23.56 9.55
C ASN A 282 -8.27 23.29 8.05
N GLY A 283 -9.02 22.37 7.45
CA GLY A 283 -8.98 22.11 6.01
C GLY A 283 -9.41 23.33 5.17
N ALA A 284 -10.46 24.03 5.59
CA ALA A 284 -10.94 25.24 4.93
C ALA A 284 -9.95 26.41 5.06
N ALA A 285 -9.35 26.59 6.25
CA ALA A 285 -8.33 27.60 6.49
C ALA A 285 -7.09 27.38 5.60
N HIS A 286 -6.65 26.14 5.41
CA HIS A 286 -5.55 25.81 4.50
C HIS A 286 -5.85 26.07 3.03
N LEU A 287 -7.08 25.84 2.58
CA LEU A 287 -7.50 26.16 1.21
C LEU A 287 -7.52 27.67 0.96
N ALA A 288 -7.99 28.46 1.93
CA ALA A 288 -7.99 29.91 1.87
C ALA A 288 -6.56 30.50 1.88
N ALA A 289 -5.67 29.97 2.72
CA ALA A 289 -4.28 30.42 2.76
C ALA A 289 -3.53 30.19 1.43
N ARG A 290 -3.84 29.09 0.72
CA ARG A 290 -3.24 28.77 -0.59
C ARG A 290 -3.81 29.58 -1.75
N SER A 291 -5.08 29.96 -1.73
CA SER A 291 -5.66 30.82 -2.76
C SER A 291 -5.08 32.25 -2.69
N MET A 292 -4.80 32.74 -1.48
CA MET A 292 -4.14 34.04 -1.26
C MET A 292 -2.65 34.05 -1.66
N GLY A 293 -1.94 32.93 -1.49
CA GLY A 293 -0.52 32.81 -1.89
C GLY A 293 -0.26 32.84 -3.41
N ARG A 294 -1.23 32.43 -4.24
CA ARG A 294 -1.11 32.48 -5.71
C ARG A 294 -1.29 33.87 -6.30
N GLY A 295 -1.92 34.81 -5.58
CA GLY A 295 -2.14 36.19 -6.05
C GLY A 295 -0.89 37.09 -6.01
N ARG A 296 0.16 36.71 -5.27
CA ARG A 296 1.37 37.54 -5.07
C ARG A 296 2.54 37.22 -6.00
N ARG A 297 2.50 36.14 -6.79
CA ARG A 297 3.58 35.76 -7.74
C ARG A 297 3.28 36.10 -9.21
N GLY A 298 2.19 36.81 -9.50
CA GLY A 298 1.80 37.23 -10.85
C GLY A 298 2.02 38.74 -11.14
N ARG A 299 2.70 39.46 -10.24
CA ARG A 299 3.13 40.85 -10.45
C ARG A 299 4.56 41.03 -9.94
N ALA A 300 5.50 40.52 -10.71
CA ALA A 300 6.89 40.96 -10.76
C ALA A 300 7.35 40.76 -12.21
#